data_AF-A0A940QIS3-F1
#
_entry.id   AF-A0A940QIS3-F1
#
_cell.length_a   1.000
_cell.length_b   1.000
_cell.length_c   1.000
_cell.angle_alpha   90.00
_cell.angle_beta   90.00
_cell.angle_gamma   90.00
#
_symmetry.space_group_name_H-M   'P 1'
#
loop_
_entity.id
_entity.type
_entity.pdbx_description
1 polymer ?
#
loop_
_entity_poly.entity_id
_entity_poly.type
_entity_poly.pdbx_seq_one_letter_code
_entity_poly.pdbx_strand_id
1 'polypeptide(L)' 'KAKSEAGVSPGRGVARLALAANPETLRRLAAVQTDVLESARVEQHELLPAVELDESSFEIRAAEYVAPVGPER' A
#
# COMPACT_ATOMS: atom_id res chain seq x y z
N LYS A 1 -10.07 -2.49 -11.30
CA LYS A 1 -10.66 -3.84 -11.51
C LYS A 1 -10.42 -4.75 -10.30
N ALA A 2 -9.17 -4.93 -9.85
CA ALA A 2 -8.85 -5.72 -8.65
C ALA A 2 -9.62 -5.34 -7.35
N LYS A 3 -9.85 -4.05 -7.07
CA LYS A 3 -10.61 -3.59 -5.88
C LYS A 3 -12.07 -4.06 -5.88
N SER A 4 -12.71 -4.14 -7.05
CA SER A 4 -14.12 -4.56 -7.17
C SER A 4 -14.28 -6.08 -7.12
N GLU A 5 -13.29 -6.83 -7.62
CA GLU A 5 -13.32 -8.30 -7.64
C GLU A 5 -13.01 -8.92 -6.27
N ALA A 6 -12.26 -8.22 -5.40
CA ALA A 6 -11.98 -8.63 -4.03
C ALA A 6 -13.06 -8.22 -2.99
N GLY A 7 -14.20 -7.68 -3.44
CA GLY A 7 -15.26 -7.21 -2.55
C GLY A 7 -14.82 -6.09 -1.60
N VAL A 8 -13.83 -5.28 -2.00
CA VAL A 8 -13.21 -4.21 -1.19
C VAL A 8 -14.04 -2.94 -1.35
N SER A 9 -14.84 -2.62 -0.34
CA SER A 9 -15.60 -1.36 -0.26
C SER A 9 -14.65 -0.15 -0.18
N PRO A 10 -15.05 1.03 -0.70
CA PRO A 10 -14.34 2.28 -0.47
C PRO A 10 -14.12 2.51 1.04
N GLY A 11 -12.87 2.76 1.46
CA GLY A 11 -12.51 2.97 2.87
C GLY A 11 -12.08 1.73 3.64
N ARG A 12 -12.03 0.53 3.01
CA ARG A 12 -11.43 -0.66 3.61
C ARG A 12 -9.92 -0.48 3.78
N GLY A 13 -9.42 -0.76 4.98
CA GLY A 13 -7.99 -0.69 5.29
C GLY A 13 -7.16 -1.73 4.53
N VAL A 14 -5.85 -1.51 4.52
CA VAL A 14 -4.87 -2.43 3.92
C VAL A 14 -4.12 -3.08 5.07
N ALA A 15 -4.30 -4.38 5.26
CA ALA A 15 -3.63 -5.13 6.33
C ALA A 15 -2.12 -5.17 6.08
N ARG A 16 -1.71 -5.42 4.83
CA ARG A 16 -0.30 -5.44 4.44
C ARG A 16 -0.08 -4.84 3.05
N LEU A 17 0.93 -3.97 2.92
CA LEU A 17 1.33 -3.37 1.65
C LEU A 17 2.84 -3.57 1.42
N ALA A 18 3.22 -4.17 0.29
CA ALA A 18 4.61 -4.18 -0.16
C ALA A 18 4.75 -3.25 -1.38
N LEU A 19 5.56 -2.21 -1.23
CA LEU A 19 5.80 -1.20 -2.26
C LEU A 19 7.26 -1.23 -2.67
N ALA A 20 7.51 -1.38 -3.97
CA ALA A 20 8.83 -1.29 -4.54
C ALA A 20 9.03 0.05 -5.24
N ALA A 21 10.16 0.70 -4.99
CA ALA A 21 10.57 1.91 -5.71
C ALA A 21 12.10 2.01 -5.68
N ASN A 22 12.67 2.86 -6.53
CA ASN A 22 14.11 3.08 -6.48
C ASN A 22 14.52 3.79 -5.17
N PRO A 23 15.79 3.65 -4.73
CA PRO A 23 16.22 4.15 -3.42
C PRO A 23 16.02 5.66 -3.22
N GLU A 24 16.20 6.47 -4.28
CA GLU A 24 16.01 7.92 -4.19
C GLU A 24 14.53 8.28 -4.02
N THR A 25 13.63 7.55 -4.68
CA THR A 25 12.18 7.70 -4.50
C THR A 25 11.75 7.27 -3.10
N LEU A 26 12.30 6.16 -2.57
CA LEU A 26 12.05 5.74 -1.19
C LEU A 26 12.56 6.77 -0.17
N ARG A 27 13.71 7.39 -0.43
CA ARG A 27 14.27 8.46 0.41
C ARG A 27 13.36 9.70 0.42
N ARG A 28 12.80 10.08 -0.73
CA ARG A 28 11.83 11.18 -0.84
C ARG A 28 10.52 10.84 -0.12
N LEU A 29 10.03 9.59 -0.25
CA LEU A 29 8.82 9.11 0.42
C LEU A 29 8.97 9.09 1.95
N ALA A 30 10.15 8.79 2.48
CA ALA A 30 10.39 8.69 3.92
C ALA A 30 9.94 9.94 4.72
N ALA A 31 10.01 11.13 4.10
CA ALA A 31 9.61 12.39 4.76
C ALA A 31 8.08 12.50 4.99
N VAL A 32 7.27 11.79 4.21
CA VAL A 32 5.79 11.83 4.25
C VAL A 32 5.17 10.44 4.40
N GLN A 33 5.99 9.44 4.69
CA GLN A 33 5.62 8.02 4.66
C GLN A 33 4.44 7.74 5.61
N THR A 34 4.53 8.21 6.85
CA THR A 34 3.50 8.00 7.87
C THR A 34 2.15 8.57 7.41
N ASP A 35 2.12 9.82 6.98
CA ASP A 35 0.87 10.50 6.56
C ASP A 35 0.21 9.77 5.38
N VAL A 36 1.01 9.33 4.41
CA VAL A 36 0.53 8.59 3.23
C VAL A 36 -0.07 7.24 3.64
N LEU A 37 0.63 6.50 4.51
CA LEU A 37 0.19 5.18 4.95
C LEU A 37 -1.03 5.24 5.88
N GLU A 38 -1.09 6.21 6.78
CA GLU A 38 -2.25 6.45 7.65
C GLU A 38 -3.46 6.88 6.85
N SER A 39 -3.29 7.78 5.87
CA SER A 39 -4.36 8.18 4.95
C SER A 39 -4.91 6.99 4.16
N ALA A 40 -4.05 6.03 3.83
CA ALA A 40 -4.43 4.78 3.16
C ALA A 40 -4.89 3.68 4.13
N ARG A 41 -4.88 3.92 5.45
CA ARG A 41 -5.24 2.97 6.52
C ARG A 41 -4.45 1.65 6.38
N VAL A 42 -3.15 1.78 6.14
CA VAL A 42 -2.22 0.65 6.03
C VAL A 42 -1.76 0.25 7.44
N GLU A 43 -2.00 -1.01 7.83
CA GLU A 43 -1.60 -1.52 9.15
C GLU A 43 -0.12 -1.95 9.16
N GLN A 44 0.31 -2.66 8.11
CA GLN A 44 1.69 -3.10 7.95
C GLN A 44 2.19 -2.75 6.55
N HIS A 45 3.45 -2.33 6.46
CA HIS A 45 4.06 -1.99 5.18
C HIS A 45 5.51 -2.45 5.09
N GLU A 46 5.94 -2.71 3.86
CA GLU A 46 7.30 -3.10 3.53
C GLU A 46 7.75 -2.30 2.30
N LEU A 47 8.88 -1.58 2.45
CA LEU A 47 9.49 -0.82 1.35
C LEU A 47 10.64 -1.61 0.76
N LEU A 48 10.55 -1.90 -0.53
CA LEU A 48 11.51 -2.74 -1.24
C LEU A 48 12.31 -1.89 -2.24
N PRO A 49 13.63 -1.74 -2.07
CA PRO A 49 14.46 -1.07 -3.06
C PRO A 49 14.44 -1.82 -4.40
N ALA A 50 14.17 -1.11 -5.48
CA ALA A 50 14.14 -1.63 -6.85
C ALA A 50 14.83 -0.63 -7.79
N VAL A 51 16.11 -0.86 -8.07
CA VAL A 51 16.97 0.05 -8.85
C VAL A 51 16.59 0.10 -10.33
N GLU A 52 15.86 -0.90 -10.80
CA GLU A 52 15.35 -1.01 -12.16
C GLU A 52 14.14 -0.11 -12.43
N LEU A 53 13.53 0.47 -11.38
CA LEU A 53 12.38 1.35 -11.51
C LEU A 53 12.80 2.82 -11.71
N ASP A 54 12.08 3.51 -12.58
CA ASP A 54 12.30 4.92 -12.86
C ASP A 54 12.08 5.82 -11.62
N GLU A 55 12.72 6.99 -11.62
CA GLU A 55 12.48 7.99 -10.59
C GLU A 55 11.00 8.39 -10.51
N SER A 56 10.52 8.57 -9.28
CA SER A 56 9.12 8.92 -8.98
C SER A 56 8.09 7.86 -9.37
N SER A 57 8.54 6.66 -9.78
CA SER A 57 7.68 5.51 -10.02
C SER A 57 7.74 4.52 -8.86
N PHE A 58 6.62 3.84 -8.61
CA PHE A 58 6.54 2.75 -7.65
C PHE A 58 5.66 1.64 -8.17
N GLU A 59 5.91 0.43 -7.68
CA GLU A 59 5.15 -0.77 -7.99
C GLU A 59 4.58 -1.38 -6.70
N ILE A 60 3.31 -1.79 -6.74
CA ILE A 60 2.68 -2.53 -5.64
C ILE A 60 2.98 -4.02 -5.86
N ARG A 61 3.95 -4.56 -5.13
CA ARG A 61 4.36 -5.97 -5.23
C ARG A 61 3.36 -6.89 -4.54
N ALA A 62 2.77 -6.44 -3.44
CA ALA A 62 1.72 -7.16 -2.74
C ALA A 62 0.78 -6.18 -2.03
N ALA A 63 -0.50 -6.53 -1.98
CA ALA A 63 -1.50 -5.80 -1.21
C ALA A 63 -2.52 -6.79 -0.63
N GLU A 64 -2.62 -6.82 0.69
CA GLU A 64 -3.59 -7.59 1.46
C GLU A 64 -4.56 -6.62 2.12
N TYR A 65 -5.86 -6.84 1.93
CA TYR A 65 -6.90 -5.98 2.47
C TYR A 65 -7.45 -6.58 3.77
N VAL A 66 -7.84 -5.72 4.73
CA VAL A 66 -8.52 -6.20 5.94
C VAL A 66 -9.81 -6.93 5.58
N ALA A 67 -10.19 -7.93 6.39
CA ALA A 67 -11.41 -8.69 6.14
C ALA A 67 -12.64 -7.76 6.10
N PRO A 68 -13.68 -8.10 5.32
CA PRO A 68 -14.96 -7.39 5.40
C PRO A 68 -15.47 -7.46 6.83
N VAL A 69 -15.78 -6.30 7.43
CA VAL A 69 -16.64 -6.28 8.62
C VAL A 69 -18.06 -6.53 8.12
N GLY A 70 -18.48 -7.80 8.10
CA GLY A 70 -19.88 -8.18 7.91
C GLY A 70 -20.63 -8.05 9.25
N PRO A 71 -21.95 -7.82 9.25
CA PRO A 71 -22.70 -7.78 10.49
C PRO A 71 -22.60 -9.15 11.17
N GLU A 72 -22.21 -9.17 12.43
CA GLU A 72 -22.35 -10.34 13.30
C GLU A 72 -23.81 -10.82 13.20
N ARG A 73 -24.00 -12.11 12.87
CA ARG A 73 -25.31 -12.77 12.89
C ARG A 73 -25.70 -13.12 14.30
#